data_AF-A0A4Q3ZAL0-F1
#
_entry.id   AF-A0A4Q3ZAL0-F1
#
_cell.length_a   1.000
_cell.length_b   1.000
_cell.length_c   1.000
_cell.angle_alpha   90.00
_cell.angle_beta   90.00
_cell.angle_gamma   90.00
#
_symmetry.space_group_name_H-M   'P 1'
#
loop_
_entity.id
_entity.type
_entity.pdbx_description
1 polymer ?
#
loop_
_entity_poly.entity_id
_entity_poly.type
_entity_poly.pdbx_seq_one_letter_code
_entity_poly.pdbx_strand_id
1 'polypeptide(L)'
;MTSNFIMNRRTLLKGAAASGLILPATGLYTPALAQSNRERVIFATTQEPVQFNPLLYANGGTDTIVEALVFDALWDIDEKGNFIPNLAAELPTRENGGISEDGKTWKINL
;
A
#
# COMPACT_ATOMS: atom_id res chain seq x y z
N MET A 1 -44.77 -45.81 -21.26
CA MET A 1 -45.14 -44.68 -20.39
C MET A 1 -43.87 -43.95 -20.00
N THR A 2 -43.50 -42.88 -20.72
CA THR A 2 -42.31 -42.08 -20.45
C THR A 2 -42.68 -40.95 -19.47
N SER A 3 -42.26 -41.09 -18.20
CA SER A 3 -42.45 -40.07 -17.19
C SER A 3 -41.41 -38.97 -17.39
N ASN A 4 -41.86 -37.75 -17.70
CA ASN A 4 -41.02 -36.57 -17.80
C ASN A 4 -40.61 -36.11 -16.39
N PHE A 5 -39.33 -36.26 -16.05
CA PHE A 5 -38.78 -35.79 -14.79
C PHE A 5 -38.61 -34.27 -14.84
N ILE A 6 -39.55 -33.52 -14.29
CA ILE A 6 -39.45 -32.05 -14.22
C ILE A 6 -38.70 -31.68 -12.94
N MET A 7 -37.44 -31.29 -13.09
CA MET A 7 -36.60 -30.83 -11.98
C MET A 7 -37.01 -29.42 -11.54
N ASN A 8 -37.62 -29.29 -10.35
CA ASN A 8 -37.97 -27.99 -9.78
C ASN A 8 -36.75 -27.35 -9.08
N ARG A 9 -36.68 -26.02 -9.06
CA ARG A 9 -35.63 -25.18 -8.46
C ARG A 9 -35.30 -25.57 -7.02
N ARG A 10 -36.35 -25.96 -6.26
CA ARG A 10 -36.21 -26.46 -4.88
C ARG A 10 -35.51 -27.82 -4.79
N THR A 11 -35.69 -28.69 -5.79
CA THR A 11 -35.03 -30.00 -5.85
C THR A 11 -33.55 -29.84 -6.20
N LEU A 12 -33.23 -28.89 -7.09
CA LEU A 12 -31.84 -28.52 -7.42
C LEU A 12 -31.09 -27.97 -6.19
N LEU A 13 -31.69 -27.04 -5.44
CA LEU A 13 -31.09 -26.46 -4.23
C LEU A 13 -30.86 -27.50 -3.13
N LYS A 14 -31.80 -28.45 -2.95
CA LYS A 14 -31.64 -29.56 -2.00
C LYS A 14 -30.53 -30.54 -2.43
N GLY A 15 -30.37 -30.76 -3.73
CA GLY A 15 -29.26 -31.57 -4.28
C GLY A 15 -27.89 -30.92 -4.09
N ALA A 16 -27.80 -29.59 -4.22
CA ALA A 16 -26.58 -28.82 -4.00
C ALA A 16 -26.15 -28.73 -2.52
N ALA A 17 -27.11 -28.82 -1.59
CA ALA A 17 -26.80 -28.89 -0.16
C ALA A 17 -26.32 -30.29 0.28
N ALA A 18 -26.83 -31.35 -0.38
CA ALA A 18 -26.46 -32.74 -0.08
C ALA A 18 -25.18 -33.20 -0.80
N SER A 19 -24.95 -32.68 -2.01
CA SER A 19 -23.68 -32.77 -2.71
C SER A 19 -22.87 -31.55 -2.31
N GLY A 20 -22.39 -31.52 -1.07
CA GLY A 20 -21.56 -30.43 -0.56
C GLY A 20 -20.62 -30.02 -1.68
N LEU A 21 -20.66 -28.75 -2.06
CA LEU A 21 -19.83 -28.19 -3.13
C LEU A 21 -18.41 -28.67 -2.90
N ILE A 22 -18.01 -29.75 -3.57
CA ILE A 22 -16.62 -30.06 -3.82
C ILE A 22 -16.26 -29.05 -4.91
N LEU A 23 -16.15 -27.79 -4.49
CA LEU A 23 -15.20 -26.89 -5.06
C LEU A 23 -13.91 -27.71 -5.04
N PRO A 24 -13.32 -28.04 -6.20
CA PRO A 24 -12.07 -28.74 -6.19
C PRO A 24 -11.15 -27.89 -5.32
N ALA A 25 -10.59 -28.48 -4.26
CA ALA A 25 -9.72 -27.78 -3.34
C ALA A 25 -8.53 -27.11 -4.06
N THR A 26 -8.27 -27.49 -5.31
CA THR A 26 -7.35 -26.83 -6.25
C THR A 26 -7.73 -25.38 -6.59
N GLY A 27 -9.02 -25.00 -6.51
CA GLY A 27 -9.51 -23.65 -6.77
C GLY A 27 -9.37 -22.69 -5.58
N LEU A 28 -9.35 -23.20 -4.35
CA LEU A 28 -9.22 -22.40 -3.12
C LEU A 28 -7.80 -21.84 -2.91
N TYR A 29 -6.80 -22.46 -3.54
CA TYR A 29 -5.39 -22.04 -3.48
C TYR A 29 -4.88 -21.49 -4.81
N THR A 30 -5.75 -21.29 -5.81
CA THR A 30 -5.33 -20.49 -6.96
C THR A 30 -5.16 -19.07 -6.43
N PRO A 31 -3.94 -18.49 -6.38
CA PRO A 31 -3.83 -17.09 -6.09
C PRO A 31 -4.70 -16.35 -7.11
N ALA A 32 -5.49 -15.38 -6.65
CA ALA A 32 -6.26 -14.57 -7.57
C ALA A 32 -5.31 -14.06 -8.66
N LEU A 33 -5.68 -14.18 -9.94
CA LEU A 33 -4.82 -13.82 -11.08
C LEU A 33 -4.33 -12.36 -10.99
N ALA A 34 -5.06 -11.51 -10.25
CA ALA A 34 -4.68 -10.14 -9.90
C ALA A 34 -3.39 -10.03 -9.05
N GLN A 35 -3.01 -11.07 -8.31
CA GLN A 35 -1.82 -11.12 -7.46
C GLN A 35 -0.52 -11.39 -8.25
N SER A 36 -0.61 -11.60 -9.57
CA SER A 36 0.54 -11.91 -10.43
C SER A 36 1.33 -10.68 -10.90
N ASN A 37 0.84 -9.45 -10.72
CA ASN A 37 1.55 -8.26 -11.21
C ASN A 37 2.55 -7.74 -10.17
N ARG A 38 3.83 -8.12 -10.31
CA ARG A 38 4.93 -7.67 -9.44
C ARG A 38 5.39 -6.23 -9.70
N GLU A 39 4.96 -5.62 -10.80
CA GLU A 39 5.33 -4.24 -11.17
C GLU A 39 4.37 -3.21 -10.56
N ARG A 40 3.35 -3.65 -9.84
CA ARG A 40 2.33 -2.78 -9.26
C ARG A 40 2.14 -3.06 -7.78
N VAL A 41 2.17 -2.00 -6.98
CA VAL A 41 1.71 -2.01 -5.59
C VAL A 41 0.40 -1.24 -5.52
N ILE A 42 -0.61 -1.78 -4.84
CA ILE A 42 -1.90 -1.13 -4.62
C ILE A 42 -2.02 -0.80 -3.13
N PHE A 43 -2.01 0.50 -2.81
CA PHE A 43 -2.30 0.99 -1.46
C PHE A 43 -3.77 1.40 -1.36
N ALA A 44 -4.54 0.66 -0.56
CA ALA A 44 -5.93 0.98 -0.29
C ALA A 44 -6.05 1.77 1.03
N THR A 45 -6.84 2.84 1.02
CA THR A 45 -7.09 3.68 2.19
C THR A 45 -8.56 3.61 2.59
N THR A 46 -8.86 3.82 3.87
CA THR A 46 -10.25 3.88 4.38
C THR A 46 -10.84 5.29 4.32
N GLN A 47 -10.01 6.30 4.09
CA GLN A 47 -10.39 7.71 4.05
C GLN A 47 -9.91 8.34 2.74
N GLU A 48 -10.63 9.36 2.28
CA GLU A 48 -10.21 10.19 1.17
C GLU A 48 -9.13 11.18 1.65
N PRO A 49 -8.06 11.41 0.89
CA PRO A 49 -7.15 12.52 1.14
C PRO A 49 -7.89 13.86 1.14
N VAL A 50 -7.64 14.72 2.13
CA VAL A 50 -8.26 16.03 2.23
C VAL A 50 -7.71 16.95 1.14
N GLN A 51 -6.41 16.83 0.82
CA GLN A 51 -5.72 17.66 -0.15
C GLN A 51 -4.30 17.13 -0.47
N PHE A 52 -3.73 17.51 -1.62
CA PHE A 52 -2.41 17.05 -2.07
C PHE A 52 -1.32 18.13 -2.10
N ASN A 53 -1.55 19.32 -1.53
CA ASN A 53 -0.51 20.35 -1.44
C ASN A 53 0.36 20.10 -0.20
N PRO A 54 1.66 19.78 -0.34
CA PRO A 54 2.52 19.44 0.80
C PRO A 54 2.76 20.61 1.77
N LEU A 55 2.45 21.85 1.35
CA LEU A 55 2.58 23.03 2.20
C LEU A 55 1.39 23.23 3.15
N LEU A 56 0.27 22.57 2.90
CA LEU A 56 -0.91 22.64 3.75
C LEU A 56 -0.94 21.46 4.71
N TYR A 57 -1.56 21.66 5.87
CA TYR A 57 -1.63 20.64 6.91
C TYR A 57 -2.24 19.33 6.38
N ALA A 58 -1.44 18.27 6.36
CA ALA A 58 -1.89 16.89 6.22
C ALA A 58 -2.17 16.32 7.60
N ASN A 59 -3.32 15.66 7.79
CA ASN A 59 -3.70 15.10 9.11
C ASN A 59 -2.97 13.78 9.44
N GLY A 60 -1.72 13.61 8.99
CA GLY A 60 -0.92 12.39 9.19
C GLY A 60 -1.56 11.09 8.65
N GLY A 61 -2.62 11.21 7.85
CA GLY A 61 -3.50 10.12 7.46
C GLY A 61 -3.27 9.65 6.03
N THR A 62 -4.26 9.80 5.17
CA THR A 62 -4.24 9.28 3.79
C THR A 62 -3.50 10.19 2.81
N ASP A 63 -3.34 11.46 3.14
CA ASP A 63 -2.58 12.44 2.37
C ASP A 63 -1.08 12.09 2.30
N THR A 64 -0.52 11.57 3.40
CA THR A 64 0.92 11.28 3.53
C THR A 64 1.38 10.19 2.57
N ILE A 65 0.50 9.28 2.16
CA ILE A 65 0.80 8.23 1.18
C ILE A 65 1.13 8.86 -0.17
N VAL A 66 0.31 9.81 -0.63
CA VAL A 66 0.54 10.49 -1.91
C VAL A 66 1.75 11.40 -1.79
N GLU A 67 1.91 12.08 -0.65
CA GLU A 67 3.05 12.94 -0.40
C GLU A 67 4.38 12.18 -0.51
N ALA A 68 4.51 11.02 0.14
CA ALA A 68 5.71 10.18 0.09
C ALA A 68 5.98 9.55 -1.29
N LEU A 69 4.98 9.50 -2.17
CA LEU A 69 5.13 8.96 -3.53
C LEU A 69 5.48 10.04 -4.58
N VAL A 70 5.18 11.30 -4.29
CA VAL A 70 5.29 12.40 -5.26
C VAL A 70 6.38 13.39 -4.87
N PHE A 71 6.61 13.58 -3.57
CA PHE A 71 7.60 14.49 -3.02
C PHE A 71 8.66 13.72 -2.26
N ASP A 72 9.80 14.37 -2.10
CA ASP A 72 10.93 13.79 -1.40
C ASP A 72 11.54 14.80 -0.43
N ALA A 73 12.12 14.29 0.66
CA ALA A 73 12.73 15.09 1.71
C ALA A 73 14.23 15.24 1.49
N LEU A 74 14.86 16.20 2.18
CA LEU A 74 16.32 16.37 2.13
C LEU A 74 17.07 15.13 2.65
N TRP A 75 16.50 14.48 3.67
CA TRP A 75 17.00 13.25 4.26
C TRP A 75 15.81 12.45 4.80
N ASP A 76 16.03 11.16 5.01
CA ASP A 76 15.03 10.22 5.53
C ASP A 76 15.59 9.45 6.73
N ILE A 77 14.79 8.54 7.29
CA ILE A 77 15.15 7.67 8.40
C ILE A 77 15.05 6.22 7.93
N ASP A 78 16.14 5.47 8.07
CA ASP A 78 16.16 4.04 7.72
C ASP A 78 15.36 3.18 8.72
N GLU A 79 15.20 1.89 8.40
CA GLU A 79 14.47 0.92 9.24
C GLU A 79 15.06 0.75 10.66
N LYS A 80 16.28 1.21 10.90
CA LYS A 80 16.97 1.16 12.19
C LYS A 80 16.89 2.48 12.95
N GLY A 81 16.26 3.51 12.38
CA GLY A 81 16.15 4.83 12.99
C GLY A 81 17.35 5.74 12.72
N ASN A 82 18.23 5.42 11.77
CA ASN A 82 19.34 6.29 11.41
C ASN A 82 18.91 7.28 10.34
N PHE A 83 19.33 8.53 10.47
CA PHE A 83 19.20 9.50 9.38
C PHE A 83 20.06 9.06 8.20
N ILE A 84 19.49 9.16 7.00
CA ILE A 84 20.16 8.88 5.73
C ILE A 84 19.95 10.05 4.77
N PRO A 85 20.95 10.43 3.96
CA PRO A 85 20.76 11.43 2.92
C PRO A 85 19.72 10.93 1.90
N ASN A 86 18.93 11.86 1.37
CA ASN A 86 17.98 11.56 0.31
C ASN A 86 18.16 12.57 -0.84
N LEU A 87 17.36 13.65 -0.93
CA LEU A 87 17.64 14.72 -1.90
C LEU A 87 18.93 15.50 -1.62
N ALA A 88 19.38 15.55 -0.36
CA ALA A 88 20.68 16.13 -0.02
C ALA A 88 21.79 15.13 -0.34
N ALA A 89 22.92 15.62 -0.88
CA ALA A 89 24.08 14.80 -1.21
C ALA A 89 24.75 14.16 0.03
N GLU A 90 24.62 14.80 1.19
CA GLU A 90 25.10 14.31 2.48
C GLU A 90 24.27 14.90 3.64
N LEU A 91 24.33 14.27 4.82
CA LEU A 91 23.74 14.86 6.01
C LEU A 91 24.57 16.06 6.49
N PRO A 92 23.93 17.21 6.79
CA PRO A 92 24.62 18.31 7.42
C PRO A 92 25.00 17.92 8.85
N THR A 93 26.28 18.06 9.21
CA THR A 93 26.81 17.82 10.55
C THR A 93 27.69 18.98 10.99
N ARG A 94 28.12 19.00 12.26
CA ARG A 94 29.10 20.02 12.72
C ARG A 94 30.49 19.69 12.19
N GLU A 95 30.81 18.41 12.10
CA GLU A 95 32.10 17.86 11.67
C GLU A 95 32.39 18.18 10.19
N ASN A 96 31.38 18.09 9.31
CA ASN A 96 31.52 18.48 7.90
C ASN A 96 31.20 19.97 7.63
N GLY A 97 30.95 20.75 8.68
CA GLY A 97 30.61 22.17 8.57
C GLY A 97 29.27 22.45 7.88
N GLY A 98 28.37 21.46 7.84
CA GLY A 98 26.99 21.61 7.39
C GLY A 98 26.11 22.33 8.42
N ILE A 99 26.48 22.30 9.71
CA ILE A 99 25.78 22.99 10.80
C ILE A 99 26.76 23.92 11.52
N SER A 100 26.39 25.18 11.71
CA SER A 100 27.18 26.17 12.45
C SER A 100 27.41 25.77 13.91
N GLU A 101 28.43 26.34 14.56
CA GLU A 101 28.73 26.04 15.96
C GLU A 101 27.56 26.29 16.90
N ASP A 102 26.74 27.32 16.62
CA ASP A 102 25.54 27.70 17.37
C ASP A 102 24.26 26.98 16.92
N GLY A 103 24.33 26.14 15.88
CA GLY A 103 23.22 25.35 15.35
C GLY A 103 22.18 26.12 14.54
N LYS A 104 22.38 27.41 14.28
CA LYS A 104 21.38 28.28 13.63
C LYS A 104 21.53 28.42 12.13
N THR A 105 22.69 28.05 11.58
CA THR A 105 22.95 28.09 10.13
C THR A 105 23.23 26.70 9.62
N TRP A 106 22.49 26.32 8.58
CA TRP A 106 22.53 25.01 7.95
C TRP A 106 22.89 25.19 6.48
N LYS A 107 23.93 24.49 6.03
CA LYS A 107 24.36 24.43 4.64
C LYS A 107 24.03 23.06 4.09
N ILE A 108 23.15 23.03 3.10
CA ILE A 108 22.66 21.81 2.47
C ILE A 108 23.25 21.73 1.06
N ASN A 109 23.92 20.62 0.77
CA ASN A 109 24.41 20.31 -0.57
C ASN A 109 23.36 19.42 -1.25
N LEU A 110 22.96 19.78 -2.47
CA LEU A 110 22.03 19.01 -3.32
C LEU A 110 22.81 18.31 -4.43
#